data_AF-A0A258BQN0-F1
#
_entry.id   AF-A0A258BQN0-F1
#
_cell.length_a   1.000
_cell.length_b   1.000
_cell.length_c   1.000
_cell.angle_alpha   90.00
_cell.angle_beta   90.00
_cell.angle_gamma   90.00
#
_symmetry.space_group_name_H-M   'P 1'
#
loop_
_entity.id
_entity.type
_entity.pdbx_description
1 polymer ?
#
loop_
_entity_poly.entity_id
_entity_poly.type
_entity_poly.pdbx_seq_one_letter_code
_entity_poly.pdbx_strand_id
1 'polypeptide(L)'
;MFFSMSQLMQLVMGYSPLEASLLTVPLMLPMMFIGPFIPNVVKKFGARMTISVGLLLTAIAFAYMSTWTKDMTYWHLFGTMIVMMLGISAAMTPGTNILMASVPRNRSGMGSAMNDTTRELGGALGVAVLGAVLSATYEKEIRETAANFVGPIKEGLESSLAVALNVAEQLGPAAQSVSDAAMDAFMSGVSQAAIIGAAIIFASAVIAFVWLPKTHKADDDTI
;
A
#
# COMPACT_ATOMS: atom_id res chain seq x y z
N MET A 1 -0.77 3.85 -4.19
CA MET A 1 -1.70 2.74 -3.91
C MET A 1 -3.03 2.90 -4.64
N PHE A 2 -3.89 3.88 -4.31
CA PHE A 2 -5.18 4.05 -5.02
C PHE A 2 -5.03 4.32 -6.52
N PHE A 3 -4.03 5.12 -6.92
CA PHE A 3 -3.72 5.36 -8.34
C PHE A 3 -3.27 4.07 -9.07
N SER A 4 -2.32 3.34 -8.50
CA SER A 4 -1.84 2.04 -9.03
C SER A 4 -2.94 0.98 -9.13
N MET A 5 -3.90 0.99 -8.21
CA MET A 5 -5.06 0.09 -8.19
C MET A 5 -6.06 0.38 -9.32
N SER A 6 -6.37 1.67 -9.52
CA SER A 6 -7.17 2.12 -10.66
C SER A 6 -6.56 1.63 -11.97
N GLN A 7 -5.24 1.71 -12.08
CA GLN A 7 -4.49 1.28 -13.25
C GLN A 7 -4.56 -0.25 -13.45
N LEU A 8 -4.43 -1.04 -12.39
CA LEU A 8 -4.49 -2.50 -12.46
C LEU A 8 -5.89 -3.01 -12.82
N MET A 9 -6.94 -2.42 -12.24
CA MET A 9 -8.32 -2.80 -12.57
C MET A 9 -8.71 -2.42 -14.01
N GLN A 10 -8.23 -1.28 -14.51
CA GLN A 10 -8.56 -0.82 -15.87
C GLN A 10 -7.69 -1.49 -16.94
N LEU A 11 -6.37 -1.59 -16.72
CA LEU A 11 -5.43 -2.08 -17.74
C LEU A 11 -5.25 -3.60 -17.72
N VAL A 12 -5.39 -4.26 -16.56
CA VAL A 12 -5.14 -5.72 -16.43
C VAL A 12 -6.44 -6.50 -16.33
N MET A 13 -7.43 -6.01 -15.58
CA MET A 13 -8.72 -6.71 -15.41
C MET A 13 -9.81 -6.28 -16.39
N GLY A 14 -9.56 -5.25 -17.22
CA GLY A 14 -10.49 -4.78 -18.25
C GLY A 14 -11.77 -4.11 -17.71
N TYR A 15 -11.80 -3.73 -16.42
CA TYR A 15 -12.96 -3.06 -15.84
C TYR A 15 -13.06 -1.61 -16.33
N SER A 16 -14.29 -1.14 -16.53
CA SER A 16 -14.52 0.28 -16.80
C SER A 16 -14.10 1.13 -15.59
N PRO A 17 -13.75 2.42 -15.79
CA PRO A 17 -13.42 3.34 -14.69
C PRO A 17 -14.53 3.43 -13.63
N LEU A 18 -15.79 3.31 -14.04
CA LEU A 18 -16.96 3.34 -13.15
C LEU A 18 -17.06 2.06 -12.30
N GLU A 19 -16.83 0.88 -12.90
CA GLU A 19 -16.82 -0.39 -12.18
C GLU A 19 -15.65 -0.49 -11.20
N ALA A 20 -14.45 -0.06 -11.62
CA ALA A 20 -13.30 0.00 -10.73
C ALA A 20 -13.60 0.89 -9.51
N SER A 21 -14.21 2.06 -9.73
CA SER A 21 -14.60 2.98 -8.66
C SER A 21 -15.65 2.37 -7.72
N LEU A 22 -16.71 1.74 -8.26
CA LEU A 22 -17.75 1.08 -7.48
C LEU A 22 -17.22 -0.10 -6.66
N LEU A 23 -16.31 -0.89 -7.23
CA LEU A 23 -15.67 -2.02 -6.55
C LEU A 23 -14.67 -1.59 -5.48
N THR A 24 -14.19 -0.35 -5.52
CA THR A 24 -13.32 0.21 -4.47
C THR A 24 -14.12 0.64 -3.24
N VAL A 25 -15.41 0.99 -3.37
CA VAL A 25 -16.26 1.47 -2.26
C VAL A 25 -16.39 0.44 -1.13
N PRO A 26 -16.68 -0.87 -1.40
CA PRO A 26 -16.70 -1.89 -0.37
C PRO A 26 -15.39 -2.02 0.43
N LEU A 27 -14.25 -1.62 -0.14
CA LEU A 27 -12.95 -1.69 0.53
C LEU A 27 -12.79 -0.69 1.68
N MET A 28 -13.64 0.34 1.74
CA MET A 28 -13.66 1.32 2.85
C MET A 28 -14.51 0.84 4.03
N LEU A 29 -15.49 -0.04 3.79
CA LEU A 29 -16.40 -0.57 4.82
C LEU A 29 -15.66 -1.20 6.02
N PRO A 30 -14.59 -2.00 5.84
CA PRO A 30 -13.85 -2.57 6.96
C PRO A 30 -13.35 -1.51 7.94
N MET A 31 -12.73 -0.42 7.46
CA MET A 31 -12.26 0.64 8.36
C MET A 31 -13.40 1.24 9.19
N MET A 32 -14.56 1.46 8.56
CA MET A 32 -15.75 2.01 9.21
C MET A 32 -16.29 1.07 10.30
N PHE A 33 -16.36 -0.23 10.04
CA PHE A 33 -16.90 -1.19 11.01
C PHE A 33 -15.92 -1.55 12.11
N ILE A 34 -14.61 -1.55 11.84
CA ILE A 34 -13.58 -1.95 12.82
C ILE A 34 -13.22 -0.80 13.77
N GLY A 35 -13.26 0.45 13.30
CA GLY A 35 -12.89 1.64 14.08
C GLY A 35 -13.48 1.66 15.52
N PRO A 36 -14.80 1.44 15.69
CA PRO A 36 -15.44 1.40 17.01
C PRO A 36 -14.94 0.29 17.96
N PHE A 37 -14.40 -0.82 17.42
CA PHE A 37 -13.92 -1.94 18.23
C PHE A 37 -12.49 -1.75 18.73
N ILE A 38 -11.69 -0.91 18.07
CA ILE A 38 -10.27 -0.73 18.39
C ILE A 38 -10.04 -0.26 19.84
N PRO A 39 -10.79 0.70 20.39
CA PRO A 39 -10.65 1.09 21.80
C PRO A 39 -10.83 -0.08 22.77
N ASN A 40 -11.77 -0.99 22.49
CA ASN A 40 -12.00 -2.18 23.31
C ASN A 40 -10.81 -3.16 23.24
N VAL A 41 -10.24 -3.34 22.03
CA VAL A 41 -9.04 -4.16 21.83
C VAL A 41 -7.84 -3.56 22.58
N VAL A 42 -7.64 -2.24 22.48
CA VAL A 42 -6.58 -1.52 23.20
C VAL A 42 -6.76 -1.63 24.72
N LYS A 43 -7.98 -1.53 25.23
CA LYS A 43 -8.28 -1.70 26.66
C LYS A 43 -7.93 -3.11 27.15
N LYS A 44 -8.14 -4.14 26.33
CA LYS A 44 -7.90 -5.55 26.68
C LYS A 44 -6.44 -5.98 26.52
N PHE A 45 -5.77 -5.58 25.44
CA PHE A 45 -4.44 -6.07 25.07
C PHE A 45 -3.32 -5.03 25.20
N GLY A 46 -3.67 -3.77 25.45
CA GLY A 46 -2.73 -2.65 25.51
C GLY A 46 -2.36 -2.10 24.13
N ALA A 47 -2.07 -0.80 24.08
CA ALA A 47 -1.82 -0.10 22.81
C ALA A 47 -0.59 -0.63 22.05
N ARG A 48 0.48 -1.00 22.78
CA ARG A 48 1.68 -1.62 22.20
C ARG A 48 1.36 -2.89 21.39
N MET A 49 0.57 -3.80 21.96
CA MET A 49 0.21 -5.04 21.28
C MET A 49 -0.71 -4.78 20.10
N THR A 50 -1.71 -3.91 20.26
CA THR A 50 -2.64 -3.56 19.18
C THR A 50 -1.91 -2.96 17.98
N ILE A 51 -0.99 -2.02 18.22
CA ILE A 51 -0.20 -1.39 17.14
C ILE A 51 0.71 -2.41 16.46
N SER A 52 1.45 -3.19 17.24
CA SER A 52 2.42 -4.15 16.69
C SER A 52 1.73 -5.23 15.86
N VAL A 53 0.61 -5.78 16.35
CA VAL A 53 -0.18 -6.77 15.61
C VAL A 53 -0.82 -6.14 14.37
N GLY A 54 -1.32 -4.90 14.46
CA GLY A 54 -1.85 -4.18 13.31
C GLY A 54 -0.81 -3.99 12.20
N LEU A 55 0.41 -3.56 12.56
CA LEU A 55 1.52 -3.45 11.61
C LEU A 55 1.93 -4.81 11.04
N LEU A 56 1.97 -5.88 11.85
CA LEU A 56 2.24 -7.23 11.36
C LEU A 56 1.19 -7.71 10.36
N LEU A 57 -0.10 -7.47 10.60
CA LEU A 57 -1.17 -7.81 9.66
C LEU A 57 -1.01 -7.06 8.34
N THR A 58 -0.66 -5.78 8.39
CA THR A 58 -0.37 -4.99 7.18
C THR A 58 0.86 -5.54 6.45
N ALA A 59 1.92 -5.93 7.16
CA ALA A 59 3.10 -6.55 6.55
C ALA A 59 2.76 -7.90 5.88
N ILE A 60 1.93 -8.72 6.51
CA ILE A 60 1.43 -9.99 5.93
C ILE A 60 0.60 -9.73 4.67
N ALA A 61 -0.25 -8.70 4.67
CA ALA A 61 -1.02 -8.33 3.48
C ALA A 61 -0.11 -7.91 2.31
N PHE A 62 0.95 -7.14 2.58
CA PHE A 62 1.96 -6.80 1.57
C PHE A 62 2.76 -8.02 1.11
N ALA A 63 3.16 -8.91 2.03
CA ALA A 63 3.85 -10.15 1.68
C ALA A 63 2.96 -11.04 0.79
N TYR A 64 1.67 -11.13 1.09
CA TYR A 64 0.71 -11.84 0.24
C TYR A 64 0.52 -11.15 -1.12
N MET A 65 0.54 -9.81 -1.15
CA MET A 65 0.51 -9.05 -2.40
C MET A 65 1.71 -9.37 -3.31
N SER A 66 2.86 -9.75 -2.73
CA SER A 66 4.03 -10.16 -3.53
C SER A 66 3.85 -11.48 -4.29
N THR A 67 2.88 -12.31 -3.90
CA THR A 67 2.59 -13.58 -4.57
C THR A 67 1.47 -13.44 -5.60
N TRP A 68 1.05 -12.21 -5.93
CA TRP A 68 0.00 -11.98 -6.90
C TRP A 68 0.47 -12.29 -8.32
N THR A 69 -0.34 -13.08 -9.03
CA THR A 69 -0.13 -13.43 -10.43
C THR A 69 -1.24 -12.83 -11.30
N LYS A 70 -1.10 -12.96 -12.62
CA LYS A 70 -2.10 -12.49 -13.59
C LYS A 70 -3.47 -13.17 -13.47
N ASP A 71 -3.54 -14.36 -12.87
CA ASP A 71 -4.77 -15.14 -12.70
C ASP A 71 -5.57 -14.77 -11.43
N MET A 72 -5.24 -13.66 -10.79
CA MET A 72 -5.88 -13.23 -9.55
C MET A 72 -7.36 -12.92 -9.72
N THR A 73 -8.19 -13.58 -8.93
CA THR A 73 -9.61 -13.25 -8.81
C THR A 73 -9.82 -12.03 -7.90
N TYR A 74 -10.87 -11.25 -8.15
CA TYR A 74 -11.32 -10.13 -7.30
C TYR A 74 -11.32 -10.42 -5.79
N TRP A 75 -11.64 -11.65 -5.38
CA TRP A 75 -11.65 -12.05 -3.97
C TRP A 75 -10.29 -12.00 -3.28
N HIS A 76 -9.20 -12.24 -4.01
CA HIS A 76 -7.83 -12.12 -3.49
C HIS A 76 -7.51 -10.66 -3.16
N LEU A 77 -7.86 -9.77 -4.08
CA LEU A 77 -7.76 -8.33 -3.90
C LEU A 77 -8.61 -7.88 -2.70
N PHE A 78 -9.89 -8.25 -2.68
CA PHE A 78 -10.83 -7.86 -1.63
C PHE A 78 -10.36 -8.32 -0.24
N GLY A 79 -9.97 -9.59 -0.10
CA GLY A 79 -9.46 -10.15 1.16
C GLY A 79 -8.18 -9.46 1.63
N THR A 80 -7.23 -9.24 0.74
CA THR A 80 -5.96 -8.55 1.06
C THR A 80 -6.21 -7.12 1.54
N MET A 81 -7.11 -6.41 0.88
CA MET A 81 -7.48 -5.04 1.25
C MET A 81 -8.17 -4.98 2.60
N ILE A 82 -9.06 -5.93 2.91
CA ILE A 82 -9.66 -6.03 4.25
C ILE A 82 -8.58 -6.16 5.32
N VAL A 83 -7.64 -7.11 5.15
CA VAL A 83 -6.57 -7.36 6.12
C VAL A 83 -5.65 -6.14 6.26
N MET A 84 -5.32 -5.49 5.15
CA MET A 84 -4.50 -4.29 5.15
C MET A 84 -5.19 -3.14 5.90
N MET A 85 -6.47 -2.88 5.62
CA MET A 85 -7.25 -1.81 6.26
C MET A 85 -7.48 -2.07 7.75
N LEU A 86 -7.71 -3.32 8.13
CA LEU A 86 -7.73 -3.79 9.52
C LEU A 86 -6.42 -3.43 10.24
N GLY A 87 -5.29 -3.83 9.66
CA GLY A 87 -3.97 -3.60 10.23
C GLY A 87 -3.62 -2.13 10.37
N ILE A 88 -3.90 -1.33 9.33
CA ILE A 88 -3.71 0.12 9.33
C ILE A 88 -4.55 0.78 10.43
N SER A 89 -5.85 0.45 10.53
CA SER A 89 -6.74 1.04 11.54
C SER A 89 -6.27 0.72 12.97
N ALA A 90 -5.85 -0.52 13.21
CA ALA A 90 -5.31 -0.99 14.49
C ALA A 90 -3.99 -0.34 14.89
N ALA A 91 -3.15 0.06 13.93
CA ALA A 91 -1.94 0.81 14.20
C ALA A 91 -2.21 2.31 14.39
N MET A 92 -2.97 2.92 13.47
CA MET A 92 -3.11 4.37 13.40
C MET A 92 -3.90 4.97 14.56
N THR A 93 -5.02 4.33 14.95
CA THR A 93 -5.92 4.86 15.98
C THR A 93 -5.23 5.01 17.35
N PRO A 94 -4.71 3.92 17.96
CA PRO A 94 -3.96 4.02 19.21
C PRO A 94 -2.64 4.79 19.06
N GLY A 95 -1.96 4.72 17.90
CA GLY A 95 -0.72 5.46 17.68
C GLY A 95 -0.93 6.97 17.77
N THR A 96 -1.99 7.47 17.12
CA THR A 96 -2.38 8.89 17.19
C THR A 96 -2.76 9.28 18.62
N ASN A 97 -3.51 8.43 19.33
CA ASN A 97 -3.90 8.70 20.71
C ASN A 97 -2.70 8.79 21.66
N ILE A 98 -1.71 7.88 21.54
CA ILE A 98 -0.48 7.94 22.35
C ILE A 98 0.29 9.23 22.07
N LEU A 99 0.44 9.58 20.80
CA LEU A 99 1.14 10.80 20.41
C LEU A 99 0.44 12.04 20.99
N MET A 100 -0.87 12.14 20.80
CA MET A 100 -1.65 13.29 21.28
C MET A 100 -1.72 13.37 22.80
N ALA A 101 -1.76 12.22 23.50
CA ALA A 101 -1.72 12.18 24.95
C ALA A 101 -0.36 12.59 25.54
N SER A 102 0.71 12.56 24.73
CA SER A 102 2.06 12.97 25.14
C SER A 102 2.31 14.48 24.96
N VAL A 103 1.34 15.21 24.39
CA VAL A 103 1.45 16.65 24.12
C VAL A 103 0.65 17.43 25.17
N PRO A 104 1.23 18.46 25.82
CA PRO A 104 0.51 19.34 26.74
C PRO A 104 -0.76 19.94 26.10
N ARG A 105 -1.86 20.05 26.85
CA ARG A 105 -3.15 20.52 26.31
C ARG A 105 -3.07 21.88 25.59
N ASN A 106 -2.27 22.81 26.11
CA ASN A 106 -2.02 24.14 25.51
C ASN A 106 -1.18 24.09 24.21
N ARG A 107 -0.66 22.93 23.83
CA ARG A 107 0.12 22.69 22.60
C ARG A 107 -0.46 21.59 21.71
N SER A 108 -1.65 21.09 22.03
CA SER A 108 -2.35 20.04 21.27
C SER A 108 -2.49 20.36 19.78
N GLY A 109 -2.75 21.63 19.42
CA GLY A 109 -2.78 22.07 18.03
C GLY A 109 -1.44 21.88 17.29
N MET A 110 -0.31 22.17 17.94
CA MET A 110 1.02 21.88 17.37
C MET A 110 1.29 20.38 17.27
N GLY A 111 0.85 19.60 18.27
CA GLY A 111 0.96 18.14 18.26
C GLY A 111 0.22 17.49 17.08
N SER A 112 -1.02 17.92 16.83
CA SER A 112 -1.81 17.44 15.68
C SER A 112 -1.16 17.86 14.37
N ALA A 113 -0.73 19.11 14.23
CA ALA A 113 -0.08 19.59 13.02
C ALA A 113 1.21 18.82 12.70
N MET A 114 2.03 18.48 13.70
CA MET A 114 3.22 17.64 13.51
C MET A 114 2.87 16.21 13.12
N ASN A 115 1.83 15.63 13.73
CA ASN A 115 1.36 14.29 13.38
C ASN A 115 0.90 14.21 11.93
N ASP A 116 0.09 15.19 11.50
CA ASP A 116 -0.41 15.24 10.13
C ASP A 116 0.74 15.48 9.14
N THR A 117 1.66 16.40 9.44
CA THR A 117 2.88 16.61 8.63
C THR A 117 3.70 15.32 8.51
N THR A 118 3.90 14.59 9.61
CA THR A 118 4.64 13.32 9.60
C THR A 118 3.94 12.26 8.74
N ARG A 119 2.60 12.21 8.78
CA ARG A 119 1.80 11.29 7.96
C ARG A 119 1.85 11.66 6.49
N GLU A 120 1.76 12.94 6.14
CA GLU A 120 1.86 13.41 4.75
C GLU A 120 3.25 13.14 4.18
N LEU A 121 4.31 13.45 4.94
CA LEU A 121 5.68 13.14 4.55
C LEU A 121 5.90 11.63 4.40
N GLY A 122 5.44 10.83 5.37
CA GLY A 122 5.52 9.37 5.29
C GLY A 122 4.76 8.81 4.09
N GLY A 123 3.58 9.36 3.79
CA GLY A 123 2.78 9.00 2.62
C GLY A 123 3.49 9.34 1.31
N ALA A 124 4.04 10.55 1.19
CA ALA A 124 4.79 10.99 0.02
C ALA A 124 6.05 10.14 -0.22
N LEU A 125 6.85 9.92 0.83
CA LEU A 125 8.04 9.07 0.77
C LEU A 125 7.70 7.63 0.42
N GLY A 126 6.65 7.07 1.02
CA GLY A 126 6.19 5.72 0.72
C GLY A 126 5.78 5.56 -0.74
N VAL A 127 5.01 6.51 -1.28
CA VAL A 127 4.63 6.52 -2.70
C VAL A 127 5.85 6.66 -3.60
N ALA A 128 6.79 7.55 -3.26
CA ALA A 128 8.00 7.78 -4.06
C ALA A 128 8.91 6.54 -4.10
N VAL A 129 9.21 5.94 -2.95
CA VAL A 129 10.09 4.77 -2.85
C VAL A 129 9.48 3.56 -3.55
N LEU A 130 8.22 3.24 -3.25
CA LEU A 130 7.55 2.08 -3.86
C LEU A 130 7.34 2.28 -5.36
N GLY A 131 7.01 3.50 -5.79
CA GLY A 131 6.90 3.85 -7.21
C GLY A 131 8.23 3.74 -7.94
N ALA A 132 9.32 4.21 -7.35
CA ALA A 132 10.66 4.09 -7.92
C ALA A 132 11.10 2.63 -8.08
N VAL A 133 10.85 1.78 -7.07
CA VAL A 133 11.12 0.34 -7.15
C VAL A 133 10.32 -0.31 -8.27
N LEU A 134 9.02 -0.02 -8.34
CA LEU A 134 8.15 -0.57 -9.38
C LEU A 134 8.64 -0.14 -10.77
N SER A 135 8.94 1.14 -10.96
CA SER A 135 9.42 1.68 -12.24
C SER A 135 10.76 1.07 -12.65
N ALA A 136 11.73 1.01 -11.73
CA ALA A 136 13.05 0.45 -12.00
C ALA A 136 13.00 -1.05 -12.31
N THR A 137 12.11 -1.78 -11.62
CA THR A 137 11.92 -3.22 -11.88
C THR A 137 11.23 -3.43 -13.22
N TYR A 138 10.17 -2.66 -13.51
CA TYR A 138 9.48 -2.72 -14.81
C TYR A 138 10.45 -2.46 -15.98
N GLU A 139 11.22 -1.37 -15.91
CA GLU A 139 12.19 -0.99 -16.94
C GLU A 139 13.24 -2.09 -17.14
N LYS A 140 13.73 -2.69 -16.04
CA LYS A 140 14.69 -3.79 -16.08
C LYS A 140 14.12 -5.03 -16.78
N GLU A 141 12.90 -5.44 -16.44
CA GLU A 141 12.29 -6.67 -16.96
C GLU A 141 11.79 -6.52 -18.41
N ILE A 142 11.27 -5.35 -18.79
CA ILE A 142 10.80 -5.13 -20.17
C ILE A 142 11.94 -4.93 -21.18
N ARG A 143 13.15 -4.63 -20.69
CA ARG A 143 14.31 -4.27 -21.51
C ARG A 143 14.68 -5.29 -22.58
N GLU A 144 14.57 -6.58 -22.25
CA GLU A 144 14.90 -7.67 -23.18
C GLU A 144 13.90 -7.70 -24.35
N THR A 145 12.60 -7.60 -24.05
CA THR A 145 11.56 -7.50 -25.07
C THR A 145 11.70 -6.22 -25.89
N ALA A 146 11.96 -5.09 -25.23
CA ALA A 146 12.13 -3.78 -25.85
C ALA A 146 13.36 -3.70 -26.77
N ALA A 147 14.40 -4.50 -26.51
CA ALA A 147 15.61 -4.57 -27.33
C ALA A 147 15.35 -5.06 -28.77
N ASN A 148 14.23 -5.75 -29.01
CA ASN A 148 13.82 -6.17 -30.36
C ASN A 148 13.24 -5.02 -31.21
N PHE A 149 13.06 -3.84 -30.63
CA PHE A 149 12.48 -2.68 -31.26
C PHE A 149 13.44 -1.48 -31.22
N VAL A 150 13.17 -0.48 -32.05
CA VAL A 150 13.98 0.74 -32.16
C VAL A 150 13.12 2.00 -32.18
N GLY A 151 13.72 3.13 -31.83
CA GLY A 151 13.08 4.44 -31.87
C GLY A 151 11.87 4.54 -30.91
N PRO A 152 10.78 5.21 -31.33
CA PRO A 152 9.64 5.50 -30.45
C PRO A 152 8.96 4.26 -29.85
N ILE A 153 9.05 3.11 -30.52
CA ILE A 153 8.47 1.86 -30.02
C ILE A 153 9.23 1.39 -28.78
N LYS A 154 10.56 1.37 -28.84
CA LYS A 154 11.40 0.97 -27.71
C LYS A 154 11.21 1.91 -26.52
N GLU A 155 11.26 3.22 -26.77
CA GLU A 155 11.06 4.25 -25.74
C GLU A 155 9.67 4.12 -25.09
N GLY A 156 8.63 3.84 -25.90
CA GLY A 156 7.29 3.61 -25.40
C GLY A 156 7.19 2.39 -24.48
N LEU A 157 7.81 1.27 -24.86
CA LEU A 157 7.84 0.04 -24.06
C LEU A 157 8.55 0.22 -22.71
N GLU A 158 9.68 0.93 -22.70
CA GLU A 158 10.48 1.16 -21.47
C GLU A 158 9.84 2.20 -20.54
N SER A 159 8.95 3.06 -21.03
CA SER A 159 8.41 4.20 -20.25
C SER A 159 7.43 3.81 -19.12
N SER A 160 6.39 3.05 -19.44
CA SER A 160 5.35 2.63 -18.50
C SER A 160 4.47 1.57 -19.12
N LEU A 161 3.80 0.76 -18.29
CA LEU A 161 2.84 -0.24 -18.77
C LEU A 161 1.77 0.37 -19.69
N ALA A 162 1.21 1.53 -19.34
CA ALA A 162 0.12 2.13 -20.11
C ALA A 162 0.57 2.52 -21.53
N VAL A 163 1.77 3.11 -21.66
CA VAL A 163 2.33 3.46 -22.98
C VAL A 163 2.74 2.20 -23.73
N ALA A 164 3.33 1.22 -23.05
CA ALA A 164 3.72 -0.05 -23.64
C ALA A 164 2.54 -0.79 -24.27
N LEU A 165 1.39 -0.84 -23.57
CA LEU A 165 0.16 -1.44 -24.11
C LEU A 165 -0.37 -0.67 -25.33
N ASN A 166 -0.37 0.66 -25.30
CA ASN A 166 -0.78 1.49 -26.45
C ASN A 166 0.13 1.31 -27.68
N VAL A 167 1.44 1.14 -27.46
CA VAL A 167 2.40 0.88 -28.53
C VAL A 167 2.25 -0.55 -29.04
N ALA A 168 2.01 -1.52 -28.16
CA ALA A 168 1.85 -2.92 -28.52
C ALA A 168 0.71 -3.16 -29.51
N GLU A 169 -0.41 -2.44 -29.38
CA GLU A 169 -1.55 -2.51 -30.32
C GLU A 169 -1.15 -2.24 -31.78
N GLN A 170 -0.07 -1.50 -32.00
CA GLN A 170 0.41 -1.12 -33.34
C GLN A 170 1.36 -2.17 -33.94
N LEU A 171 1.74 -3.21 -33.19
CA LEU A 171 2.74 -4.21 -33.59
C LEU A 171 2.16 -5.42 -34.33
N GLY A 172 0.87 -5.38 -34.66
CA GLY A 172 0.20 -6.45 -35.42
C GLY A 172 0.33 -7.82 -34.73
N PRO A 173 0.91 -8.84 -35.38
CA PRO A 173 1.04 -10.18 -34.79
C PRO A 173 1.82 -10.23 -33.46
N ALA A 174 2.72 -9.28 -33.21
CA ALA A 174 3.52 -9.23 -31.99
C ALA A 174 2.81 -8.54 -30.81
N ALA A 175 1.64 -7.92 -31.04
CA ALA A 175 0.91 -7.15 -30.04
C ALA A 175 0.66 -7.95 -28.76
N GLN A 176 0.14 -9.18 -28.87
CA GLN A 176 -0.19 -10.02 -27.71
C GLN A 176 1.06 -10.35 -26.89
N SER A 177 2.13 -10.84 -27.54
CA SER A 177 3.37 -11.21 -26.86
C SER A 177 4.04 -10.03 -26.15
N VAL A 178 3.96 -8.83 -26.74
CA VAL A 178 4.56 -7.62 -26.15
C VAL A 178 3.70 -7.10 -24.99
N SER A 179 2.38 -7.13 -25.11
CA SER A 179 1.47 -6.79 -24.03
C SER A 179 1.63 -7.73 -22.84
N ASP A 180 1.72 -9.05 -23.08
CA ASP A 180 1.93 -10.05 -22.04
C ASP A 180 3.27 -9.82 -21.32
N ALA A 181 4.34 -9.56 -22.06
CA ALA A 181 5.65 -9.24 -21.48
C ALA A 181 5.62 -7.95 -20.64
N ALA A 182 4.92 -6.91 -21.10
CA ALA A 182 4.76 -5.66 -20.34
C ALA A 182 3.95 -5.87 -19.05
N MET A 183 2.87 -6.66 -19.10
CA MET A 183 2.08 -7.00 -17.93
C MET A 183 2.88 -7.83 -16.93
N ASP A 184 3.62 -8.84 -17.39
CA ASP A 184 4.47 -9.68 -16.54
C ASP A 184 5.59 -8.84 -15.89
N ALA A 185 6.24 -7.95 -16.64
CA ALA A 185 7.23 -6.99 -16.11
C ALA A 185 6.64 -6.06 -15.04
N PHE A 186 5.42 -5.56 -15.25
CA PHE A 186 4.73 -4.73 -14.28
C PHE A 186 4.38 -5.49 -13.01
N MET A 187 3.87 -6.72 -13.13
CA MET A 187 3.54 -7.57 -11.99
C MET A 187 4.80 -7.93 -11.18
N SER A 188 5.94 -8.15 -11.84
CA SER A 188 7.24 -8.29 -11.18
C SER A 188 7.60 -7.04 -10.35
N GLY A 189 7.43 -5.85 -10.92
CA GLY A 189 7.64 -4.59 -10.21
C GLY A 189 6.69 -4.38 -9.02
N VAL A 190 5.42 -4.76 -9.15
CA VAL A 190 4.45 -4.75 -8.04
C VAL A 190 4.90 -5.71 -6.94
N SER A 191 5.33 -6.92 -7.29
CA SER A 191 5.81 -7.92 -6.33
C SER A 191 7.04 -7.42 -5.57
N GLN A 192 8.04 -6.88 -6.27
CA GLN A 192 9.26 -6.33 -5.68
C GLN A 192 8.96 -5.16 -4.73
N ALA A 193 8.08 -4.24 -5.14
CA ALA A 193 7.62 -3.14 -4.30
C ALA A 193 6.86 -3.64 -3.07
N ALA A 194 6.03 -4.68 -3.22
CA ALA A 194 5.28 -5.29 -2.13
C ALA A 194 6.21 -5.91 -1.07
N ILE A 195 7.28 -6.61 -1.49
CA ILE A 195 8.28 -7.18 -0.57
C ILE A 195 9.00 -6.08 0.21
N ILE A 196 9.44 -5.02 -0.45
CA ILE A 196 10.11 -3.89 0.21
C ILE A 196 9.15 -3.20 1.19
N GLY A 197 7.90 -2.98 0.78
CA GLY A 197 6.86 -2.45 1.65
C GLY A 197 6.62 -3.34 2.88
N ALA A 198 6.51 -4.66 2.69
CA ALA A 198 6.36 -5.63 3.78
C ALA A 198 7.54 -5.55 4.76
N ALA A 199 8.77 -5.45 4.27
CA ALA A 199 9.98 -5.34 5.10
C ALA A 199 9.99 -4.05 5.93
N ILE A 200 9.66 -2.90 5.34
CA ILE A 200 9.59 -1.61 6.03
C ILE A 200 8.51 -1.64 7.13
N ILE A 201 7.33 -2.19 6.82
CA ILE A 201 6.22 -2.28 7.77
C ILE A 201 6.55 -3.28 8.88
N PHE A 202 7.19 -4.40 8.56
CA PHE A 202 7.64 -5.38 9.54
C PHE A 202 8.68 -4.78 10.50
N ALA A 203 9.68 -4.05 9.98
CA ALA A 203 10.63 -3.32 10.81
C ALA A 203 9.92 -2.32 11.74
N SER A 204 8.91 -1.60 11.22
CA SER A 204 8.07 -0.69 12.01
C SER A 204 7.30 -1.43 13.11
N ALA A 205 6.81 -2.65 12.84
CA ALA A 205 6.14 -3.49 13.81
C ALA A 205 7.08 -3.92 14.95
N VAL A 206 8.32 -4.29 14.62
CA VAL A 206 9.36 -4.64 15.60
C VAL A 206 9.72 -3.43 16.46
N ILE A 207 9.94 -2.26 15.84
CA ILE A 207 10.24 -1.02 16.56
C ILE A 207 9.08 -0.67 17.52
N ALA A 208 7.84 -0.71 17.04
CA ALA A 208 6.66 -0.46 17.86
C ALA A 208 6.58 -1.42 19.05
N PHE A 209 6.84 -2.71 18.83
CA PHE A 209 6.77 -3.72 19.89
C PHE A 209 7.83 -3.53 20.99
N VAL A 210 9.05 -3.15 20.60
CA VAL A 210 10.18 -2.99 21.53
C VAL A 210 10.11 -1.63 22.24
N TRP A 211 9.76 -0.55 21.54
CA TRP A 211 9.93 0.83 22.03
C TRP A 211 8.65 1.47 22.58
N LEU A 212 7.45 0.99 22.23
CA LEU A 212 6.23 1.55 22.79
C LEU A 212 6.05 1.13 24.27
N PRO A 213 5.71 2.07 25.16
CA PRO A 213 5.49 1.76 26.58
C PRO A 213 4.27 0.85 26.77
N LYS A 214 4.37 -0.08 27.74
CA LYS A 214 3.36 -1.12 28.03
C LYS A 214 2.09 -0.59 28.70
N THR A 215 2.18 0.53 29.40
CA THR A 215 1.08 1.11 30.19
C THR A 215 1.05 2.61 29.98
N HIS A 216 -0.07 3.12 29.46
CA HIS A 216 -0.41 4.52 29.62
C HIS A 216 -1.09 4.64 30.99
N LYS A 217 -0.32 4.97 32.03
CA LYS A 217 -0.92 5.54 33.24
C LYS A 217 -1.50 6.87 32.75
N ALA A 218 -2.83 6.99 32.73
CA ALA A 218 -3.43 8.30 32.79
C ALA A 218 -2.88 8.91 34.09
N ASP A 219 -2.13 9.99 33.99
CA ASP A 219 -1.78 10.78 35.16
C ASP A 219 -3.10 11.33 35.70
N ASP A 220 -3.59 10.62 36.71
CA ASP A 220 -4.50 11.14 37.69
C ASP A 220 -3.63 12.06 38.55
N ASP A 221 -3.59 13.35 38.22
CA ASP A 221 -3.20 14.41 39.16
C ASP A 221 -3.48 15.82 38.59
N THR A 222 -4.47 16.48 39.22
CA THR A 222 -4.46 17.89 39.69
C THR A 222 -4.41 19.01 38.63
N ILE A 223 -5.32 19.97 38.50
CA ILE A 223 -6.40 20.58 39.31
C ILE A 223 -7.52 21.01 38.35
#